data_AF-A0A939PG17-F1
#
_entry.id   AF-A0A939PG17-F1
#
_cell.length_a   1.000
_cell.length_b   1.000
_cell.length_c   1.000
_cell.angle_alpha   90.00
_cell.angle_beta   90.00
_cell.angle_gamma   90.00
#
_symmetry.space_group_name_H-M   'P 1'
#
loop_
_entity.id
_entity.type
_entity.pdbx_description
1 polymer ?
#
loop_
_entity_poly.entity_id
_entity_poly.type
_entity_poly.pdbx_seq_one_letter_code
_entity_poly.pdbx_strand_id
1 'polypeptide(L)'
;MREPFLAEVAWAESAVRVIGWIKRDPALPGEPSLEVLLRERDGDREFAAPTKQLEPGDDPLDLWFDAHIKVNSVADGGPLPRGLWDLDLAVRYEGESVLVPLGRDRSTSIDVSPQRHFLRDSTTVTVYFSVHGTLAIDVGGEPHTAGSTGADAVVWKESDEELEITGHLDFHDSAMPVSATLTLREQATGRVYEVIAMLESKQTGLAYKADIPMTRALIDDPLPRGAWDAFLILGFSGLHRELRLMAPDRPAETQVWRRLRHVKVSSSKAPAPLTITVGHS
;
A
#
# COMPACT_ATOMS: atom_id res chain seq x y z
N MET A 1 -14.22 -19.87 3.93
CA MET A 1 -12.90 -20.38 3.56
C MET A 1 -11.88 -19.87 4.58
N ARG A 2 -10.89 -20.67 4.96
CA ARG A 2 -9.95 -20.31 6.02
C ARG A 2 -8.74 -19.60 5.41
N GLU A 3 -8.27 -18.54 6.06
CA GLU A 3 -7.06 -17.84 5.64
C GLU A 3 -5.83 -18.73 5.92
N PRO A 4 -4.81 -18.72 5.05
CA PRO A 4 -3.56 -19.43 5.31
C PRO A 4 -2.80 -18.73 6.43
N PHE A 5 -2.22 -19.52 7.34
CA PHE A 5 -1.35 -19.03 8.40
C PHE A 5 0.11 -19.06 7.94
N LEU A 6 0.80 -17.92 7.99
CA LEU A 6 2.24 -17.86 7.71
C LEU A 6 3.07 -18.12 8.98
N ALA A 7 3.97 -19.08 8.91
CA ALA A 7 4.90 -19.43 9.99
C ALA A 7 6.28 -18.78 9.80
N GLU A 8 6.75 -18.65 8.56
CA GLU A 8 8.07 -18.08 8.24
C GLU A 8 8.01 -17.30 6.92
N VAL A 9 8.66 -16.13 6.90
CA VAL A 9 8.99 -15.39 5.67
C VAL A 9 10.41 -14.85 5.82
N ALA A 10 11.31 -15.33 4.97
CA ALA A 10 12.72 -14.94 5.02
C ALA A 10 13.40 -15.05 3.65
N TRP A 11 14.47 -14.29 3.47
CA TRP A 11 15.41 -14.54 2.38
C TRP A 11 16.22 -15.81 2.64
N ALA A 12 16.16 -16.76 1.70
CA ALA A 12 17.03 -17.92 1.61
C ALA A 12 17.89 -17.79 0.35
N GLU A 13 19.12 -17.30 0.53
CA GLU A 13 20.04 -16.94 -0.56
C GLU A 13 19.44 -15.87 -1.51
N SER A 14 18.98 -16.28 -2.69
CA SER A 14 18.36 -15.42 -3.72
C SER A 14 16.87 -15.70 -3.91
N ALA A 15 16.28 -16.49 -3.02
CA ALA A 15 14.86 -16.81 -3.02
C ALA A 15 14.18 -16.27 -1.77
N VAL A 16 12.92 -15.90 -1.91
CA VAL A 16 12.05 -15.65 -0.75
C VAL A 16 11.46 -16.99 -0.34
N ARG A 17 11.78 -17.43 0.86
CA ARG A 17 11.21 -18.64 1.45
C ARG A 17 9.95 -18.27 2.23
N VAL A 18 8.86 -18.97 1.95
CA VAL A 18 7.58 -18.80 2.62
C VAL A 18 7.13 -20.15 3.14
N ILE A 19 6.94 -20.26 4.45
CA ILE A 19 6.39 -21.44 5.10
C ILE A 19 5.07 -21.06 5.75
N GLY A 20 4.08 -21.91 5.57
CA GLY A 20 2.80 -21.75 6.24
C GLY A 20 1.98 -23.03 6.20
N TRP A 21 0.75 -22.90 6.64
CA TRP A 21 -0.24 -23.97 6.53
C TRP A 21 -1.61 -23.39 6.23
N ILE A 22 -2.45 -24.21 5.62
CA ILE A 22 -3.87 -23.94 5.47
C ILE A 22 -4.65 -25.17 5.90
N LYS A 23 -5.80 -24.96 6.55
CA LYS A 23 -6.70 -26.06 6.91
C LYS A 23 -7.32 -26.64 5.65
N ARG A 24 -7.19 -27.96 5.49
CA ARG A 24 -7.91 -28.74 4.48
C ARG A 24 -9.42 -28.56 4.65
N ASP A 25 -10.13 -28.44 3.53
CA ASP A 25 -11.58 -28.52 3.53
C ASP A 25 -12.02 -30.00 3.41
N PRO A 26 -12.62 -30.60 4.45
CA PRO A 26 -13.06 -31.99 4.39
C PRO A 26 -14.28 -32.20 3.47
N ALA A 27 -14.96 -31.13 3.04
CA ALA A 27 -16.09 -31.22 2.11
C ALA A 27 -15.64 -31.39 0.65
N LEU A 28 -14.39 -31.09 0.33
CA LEU A 28 -13.85 -31.19 -1.03
C LEU A 28 -13.09 -32.52 -1.22
N PRO A 29 -13.41 -33.29 -2.27
CA PRO A 29 -12.74 -34.55 -2.55
C PRO A 29 -11.30 -34.35 -3.05
N GLY A 30 -10.47 -35.37 -2.85
CA GLY A 30 -9.10 -35.40 -3.34
C GLY A 30 -8.07 -34.79 -2.37
N GLU A 31 -6.80 -34.97 -2.74
CA GLU A 31 -5.67 -34.29 -2.09
C GLU A 31 -5.40 -32.98 -2.85
N PRO A 32 -5.47 -31.82 -2.18
CA PRO A 32 -5.27 -30.55 -2.86
C PRO A 32 -3.81 -30.36 -3.27
N SER A 33 -3.59 -29.70 -4.39
CA SER A 33 -2.28 -29.16 -4.74
C SER A 33 -2.17 -27.71 -4.30
N LEU A 34 -0.97 -27.33 -3.88
CA LEU A 34 -0.64 -26.00 -3.37
C LEU A 34 0.43 -25.34 -4.25
N GLU A 35 0.19 -24.09 -4.64
CA GLU A 35 1.17 -23.26 -5.36
C GLU A 35 1.13 -21.84 -4.80
N VAL A 36 2.26 -21.16 -4.75
CA VAL A 36 2.28 -19.72 -4.48
C VAL A 36 2.24 -18.99 -5.80
N LEU A 37 1.23 -18.15 -6.01
CA LEU A 37 1.11 -17.32 -7.19
C LEU A 37 1.61 -15.91 -6.87
N LEU A 38 2.42 -15.39 -7.78
CA LEU A 38 2.86 -14.01 -7.83
C LEU A 38 2.01 -13.32 -8.88
N ARG A 39 1.13 -12.42 -8.46
CA ARG A 39 0.24 -11.68 -9.35
C ARG A 39 0.64 -10.23 -9.41
N GLU A 40 0.84 -9.71 -10.61
CA GLU A 40 1.10 -8.29 -10.78
C GLU A 40 -0.13 -7.49 -10.33
N ARG A 41 0.08 -6.48 -9.49
CA ARG A 41 -1.03 -5.69 -8.94
C ARG A 41 -1.67 -4.77 -9.98
N ASP A 42 -0.84 -4.15 -10.81
CA ASP A 42 -1.25 -3.15 -11.81
C ASP A 42 -1.33 -3.72 -13.24
N GLY A 43 -1.28 -5.04 -13.39
CA GLY A 43 -1.23 -5.72 -14.68
C GLY A 43 -1.81 -7.13 -14.63
N ASP A 44 -1.71 -7.84 -15.75
CA ASP A 44 -2.32 -9.16 -15.94
C ASP A 44 -1.31 -10.32 -15.84
N ARG A 45 -0.06 -10.03 -15.44
CA ARG A 45 0.98 -11.05 -15.36
C ARG A 45 0.85 -11.86 -14.08
N GLU A 46 1.03 -13.17 -14.22
CA GLU A 46 1.01 -14.12 -13.12
C GLU A 46 2.15 -15.13 -13.30
N PHE A 47 2.82 -15.46 -12.21
CA PHE A 47 3.84 -16.51 -12.17
C PHE A 47 3.60 -17.45 -10.99
N ALA A 48 3.77 -18.76 -11.20
CA ALA A 48 3.62 -19.75 -10.16
C ALA A 48 4.98 -20.18 -9.61
N ALA A 49 5.11 -20.17 -8.29
CA ALA A 49 6.20 -20.79 -7.56
C ALA A 49 5.70 -22.13 -6.96
N PRO A 50 6.36 -23.25 -7.28
CA PRO A 50 5.96 -24.55 -6.75
C PRO A 50 6.15 -24.57 -5.23
N THR A 51 5.24 -25.27 -4.54
CA THR A 51 5.40 -25.56 -3.12
C THR A 51 5.86 -27.01 -2.94
N LYS A 52 6.57 -27.25 -1.84
CA LYS A 52 6.80 -28.59 -1.31
C LYS A 52 5.86 -28.78 -0.11
N GLN A 53 5.05 -29.82 -0.15
CA GLN A 53 4.27 -30.23 1.02
C GLN A 53 5.21 -30.73 2.11
N LEU A 54 5.00 -30.23 3.32
CA LEU A 54 5.72 -30.68 4.51
C LEU A 54 4.87 -31.72 5.26
N GLU A 55 5.52 -32.48 6.14
CA GLU A 55 4.81 -33.36 7.06
C GLU A 55 3.80 -32.54 7.89
N PRO A 56 2.58 -33.06 8.10
CA PRO A 56 1.58 -32.38 8.91
C PRO A 56 2.11 -32.14 10.32
N GLY A 57 1.81 -30.95 10.85
CA GLY A 57 2.08 -30.60 12.24
C GLY A 57 1.12 -31.30 13.21
N ASP A 58 0.82 -30.64 14.33
CA ASP A 58 0.01 -31.23 15.40
C ASP A 58 -1.44 -31.56 14.98
N ASP A 59 -2.01 -30.82 14.02
CA ASP A 59 -3.33 -31.10 13.46
C ASP A 59 -3.21 -31.75 12.07
N PRO A 60 -3.73 -32.97 11.87
CA PRO A 60 -3.67 -33.68 10.59
C PRO A 60 -4.49 -33.00 9.47
N LEU A 61 -5.32 -32.01 9.79
CA LEU A 61 -6.02 -31.18 8.79
C LEU A 61 -5.18 -30.02 8.29
N ASP A 62 -3.99 -29.76 8.86
CA ASP A 62 -3.10 -28.71 8.39
C ASP A 62 -2.26 -29.17 7.22
N LEU A 63 -2.43 -28.49 6.09
CA LEU A 63 -1.64 -28.68 4.88
C LEU A 63 -0.47 -27.71 4.93
N TRP A 64 0.66 -28.20 5.45
CA TRP A 64 1.89 -27.42 5.53
C TRP A 64 2.59 -27.34 4.19
N PHE A 65 3.09 -26.16 3.84
CA PHE A 65 3.80 -25.90 2.60
C PHE A 65 5.09 -25.13 2.84
N ASP A 66 6.08 -25.40 1.98
CA ASP A 66 7.34 -24.68 1.88
C ASP A 66 7.53 -24.22 0.42
N ALA A 67 7.52 -22.91 0.20
CA ALA A 67 7.69 -22.31 -1.13
C ALA A 67 8.99 -21.52 -1.19
N HIS A 68 9.76 -21.73 -2.25
CA HIS A 68 10.99 -21.00 -2.54
C HIS A 68 10.82 -20.17 -3.81
N ILE A 69 10.52 -18.89 -3.65
CA ILE A 69 10.27 -17.96 -4.75
C ILE A 69 11.61 -17.41 -5.25
N LYS A 70 12.13 -18.00 -6.33
CA LYS A 70 13.38 -17.56 -6.95
C LYS A 70 13.15 -16.35 -7.84
N VAL A 71 13.25 -15.15 -7.26
CA VAL A 71 12.96 -13.88 -7.95
C VAL A 71 13.79 -13.68 -9.23
N ASN A 72 14.94 -14.34 -9.38
CA ASN A 72 15.78 -14.27 -10.57
C ASN A 72 15.39 -15.24 -11.72
N SER A 73 14.44 -16.14 -11.52
CA SER A 73 14.09 -17.21 -12.48
C SER A 73 12.61 -17.61 -12.51
N VAL A 74 11.77 -16.99 -11.67
CA VAL A 74 10.34 -17.33 -11.57
C VAL A 74 9.54 -16.98 -12.83
N ALA A 75 10.01 -16.04 -13.65
CA ALA A 75 9.32 -15.62 -14.87
C ALA A 75 9.79 -16.43 -16.07
N ASP A 76 9.29 -17.66 -16.21
CA ASP A 76 9.64 -18.60 -17.30
C ASP A 76 11.16 -18.83 -17.43
N GLY A 77 11.87 -18.88 -16.30
CA GLY A 77 13.33 -19.01 -16.24
C GLY A 77 14.09 -17.68 -16.19
N GLY A 78 13.39 -16.54 -16.34
CA GLY A 78 13.91 -15.18 -16.22
C GLY A 78 13.57 -14.51 -14.89
N PRO A 79 14.16 -13.33 -14.60
CA PRO A 79 13.87 -12.58 -13.39
C PRO A 79 12.43 -12.06 -13.39
N LEU A 80 11.85 -11.98 -12.20
CA LEU A 80 10.57 -11.33 -11.96
C LEU A 80 10.66 -9.88 -12.48
N PRO A 81 9.76 -9.45 -13.38
CA PRO A 81 9.81 -8.11 -13.93
C PRO A 81 9.63 -7.03 -12.84
N ARG A 82 10.13 -5.82 -13.13
CA ARG A 82 9.87 -4.63 -12.31
C ARG A 82 8.37 -4.44 -12.14
N GLY A 83 7.95 -4.07 -10.93
CA GLY A 83 6.55 -3.93 -10.57
C GLY A 83 6.26 -4.41 -9.15
N LEU A 84 4.98 -4.35 -8.80
CA LEU A 84 4.45 -4.77 -7.52
C LEU A 84 3.67 -6.09 -7.68
N TRP A 85 4.06 -7.08 -6.89
CA TRP A 85 3.57 -8.45 -6.97
C TRP A 85 2.92 -8.87 -5.67
N ASP A 86 1.67 -9.31 -5.74
CA ASP A 86 0.91 -9.87 -4.64
C ASP A 86 1.10 -11.38 -4.56
N LEU A 87 1.25 -11.89 -3.34
CA LEU A 87 1.47 -13.31 -3.09
C LEU A 87 0.17 -13.94 -2.58
N ASP A 88 -0.41 -14.79 -3.42
CA ASP A 88 -1.57 -15.60 -3.11
C ASP A 88 -1.16 -17.08 -3.02
N LEU A 89 -1.80 -17.85 -2.15
CA LEU A 89 -1.74 -19.30 -2.18
C LEU A 89 -2.90 -19.82 -3.03
N ALA A 90 -2.57 -20.49 -4.12
CA ALA A 90 -3.51 -21.27 -4.90
C ALA A 90 -3.69 -22.64 -4.27
N VAL A 91 -4.93 -22.95 -3.91
CA VAL A 91 -5.35 -24.25 -3.40
C VAL A 91 -6.26 -24.87 -4.44
N ARG A 92 -5.81 -25.96 -5.07
CA ARG A 92 -6.57 -26.62 -6.13
C ARG A 92 -7.01 -28.01 -5.69
N TYR A 93 -8.31 -28.23 -5.73
CA TYR A 93 -8.96 -29.53 -5.58
C TYR A 93 -9.42 -30.03 -6.96
N GLU A 94 -9.93 -31.25 -7.04
CA GLU A 94 -10.51 -31.77 -8.28
C GLU A 94 -11.72 -30.92 -8.71
N GLY A 95 -11.53 -30.08 -9.74
CA GLY A 95 -12.58 -29.23 -10.31
C GLY A 95 -12.81 -27.88 -9.62
N GLU A 96 -12.05 -27.56 -8.56
CA GLU A 96 -12.15 -26.29 -7.83
C GLU A 96 -10.76 -25.69 -7.59
N SER A 97 -10.61 -24.39 -7.83
CA SER A 97 -9.36 -23.66 -7.56
C SER A 97 -9.71 -22.39 -6.80
N VAL A 98 -8.99 -22.16 -5.71
CA VAL A 98 -9.18 -20.97 -4.91
C VAL A 98 -7.87 -20.27 -4.64
N LEU A 99 -7.91 -18.94 -4.69
CA LEU A 99 -6.80 -18.07 -4.37
C LEU A 99 -7.07 -17.40 -3.03
N VAL A 100 -6.12 -17.52 -2.11
CA VAL A 100 -6.20 -16.88 -0.80
C VAL A 100 -4.94 -16.03 -0.56
N PRO A 101 -5.08 -14.74 -0.21
CA PRO A 101 -3.94 -13.88 0.07
C PRO A 101 -3.09 -14.40 1.22
N LEU A 102 -1.77 -14.35 1.07
CA LEU A 102 -0.85 -14.73 2.14
C LEU A 102 -0.60 -13.55 3.08
N GLY A 103 -0.41 -13.82 4.37
CA GLY A 103 0.14 -12.87 5.35
C GLY A 103 -0.85 -12.22 6.32
N ARG A 104 -2.15 -12.27 6.03
CA ARG A 104 -3.18 -11.73 6.94
C ARG A 104 -3.15 -12.39 8.30
N ASP A 105 -3.09 -13.73 8.31
CA ASP A 105 -2.83 -14.52 9.50
C ASP A 105 -1.37 -15.01 9.49
N ARG A 106 -0.65 -14.75 10.58
CA ARG A 106 0.78 -14.99 10.67
C ARG A 106 1.27 -15.12 12.10
N SER A 107 2.38 -15.85 12.28
CA SER A 107 3.07 -15.94 13.56
C SER A 107 3.58 -14.57 14.00
N THR A 108 3.43 -14.28 15.30
CA THR A 108 3.97 -13.06 15.93
C THR A 108 5.49 -13.02 15.96
N SER A 109 6.16 -14.13 15.60
CA SER A 109 7.62 -14.21 15.48
C SER A 109 8.15 -13.76 14.11
N ILE A 110 7.27 -13.55 13.12
CA ILE A 110 7.70 -13.08 11.80
C ILE A 110 8.14 -11.62 11.91
N ASP A 111 9.33 -11.33 11.37
CA ASP A 111 9.76 -9.96 11.15
C ASP A 111 8.91 -9.32 10.04
N VAL A 112 8.06 -8.39 10.45
CA VAL A 112 7.16 -7.64 9.57
C VAL A 112 7.85 -6.46 8.90
N SER A 113 9.11 -6.18 9.26
CA SER A 113 9.88 -5.14 8.60
C SER A 113 10.17 -5.51 7.14
N PRO A 114 10.14 -4.54 6.22
CA PRO A 114 10.43 -4.80 4.81
C PRO A 114 11.85 -5.34 4.62
N GLN A 115 11.95 -6.53 4.05
CA GLN A 115 13.20 -7.24 3.83
C GLN A 115 13.73 -6.98 2.43
N ARG A 116 14.75 -6.13 2.34
CA ARG A 116 15.38 -5.73 1.07
C ARG A 116 16.50 -6.69 0.67
N HIS A 117 16.56 -6.99 -0.62
CA HIS A 117 17.64 -7.72 -1.28
C HIS A 117 18.00 -7.05 -2.61
N PHE A 118 19.25 -7.20 -3.04
CA PHE A 118 19.72 -6.69 -4.33
C PHE A 118 20.04 -7.87 -5.25
N LEU A 119 19.44 -7.86 -6.44
CA LEU A 119 19.81 -8.81 -7.50
C LEU A 119 21.18 -8.45 -8.09
N ARG A 120 21.74 -9.35 -8.89
CA ARG A 120 23.09 -9.19 -9.48
C ARG A 120 23.21 -7.96 -10.40
N ASP A 121 22.11 -7.54 -11.00
CA ASP A 121 22.00 -6.33 -11.85
C ASP A 121 21.75 -5.05 -11.02
N SER A 122 21.83 -5.14 -9.68
CA SER A 122 21.49 -4.08 -8.72
C SER A 122 20.01 -3.72 -8.66
N THR A 123 19.13 -4.50 -9.30
CA THR A 123 17.68 -4.33 -9.11
C THR A 123 17.33 -4.61 -7.64
N THR A 124 16.65 -3.66 -7.00
CA THR A 124 16.19 -3.81 -5.62
C THR A 124 14.93 -4.66 -5.60
N VAL A 125 14.88 -5.63 -4.69
CA VAL A 125 13.70 -6.44 -4.41
C VAL A 125 13.37 -6.28 -2.94
N THR A 126 12.14 -5.93 -2.62
CA THR A 126 11.70 -5.77 -1.23
C THR A 126 10.50 -6.67 -0.96
N VAL A 127 10.64 -7.58 -0.01
CA VAL A 127 9.54 -8.39 0.52
C VAL A 127 8.95 -7.66 1.71
N TYR A 128 7.65 -7.47 1.75
CA TYR A 128 7.01 -6.72 2.83
C TYR A 128 5.54 -7.11 3.00
N PHE A 129 4.97 -6.75 4.15
CA PHE A 129 3.54 -6.81 4.38
C PHE A 129 2.91 -5.47 4.02
N SER A 130 1.85 -5.51 3.20
CA SER A 130 1.10 -4.33 2.78
C SER A 130 0.35 -3.69 3.95
N VAL A 131 -0.22 -2.50 3.73
CA VAL A 131 -1.11 -1.84 4.71
C VAL A 131 -2.28 -2.72 5.14
N HIS A 132 -2.71 -3.65 4.27
CA HIS A 132 -3.76 -4.62 4.52
C HIS A 132 -3.25 -5.94 5.12
N GLY A 133 -1.97 -6.00 5.52
CA GLY A 133 -1.33 -7.17 6.09
C GLY A 133 -1.02 -8.30 5.10
N THR A 134 -1.21 -8.09 3.79
CA THR A 134 -0.91 -9.11 2.78
C THR A 134 0.55 -9.08 2.36
N LEU A 135 1.15 -10.25 2.11
CA LEU A 135 2.53 -10.37 1.65
C LEU A 135 2.67 -9.91 0.19
N ALA A 136 3.67 -9.08 -0.07
CA ALA A 136 3.95 -8.55 -1.40
C ALA A 136 5.47 -8.45 -1.67
N ILE A 137 5.81 -8.43 -2.95
CA ILE A 137 7.17 -8.21 -3.45
C ILE A 137 7.16 -6.97 -4.36
N ASP A 138 8.00 -5.99 -4.03
CA ASP A 138 8.28 -4.83 -4.89
C ASP A 138 9.62 -5.05 -5.60
N VAL A 139 9.61 -4.99 -6.93
CA VAL A 139 10.80 -5.12 -7.77
C VAL A 139 11.07 -3.78 -8.47
N GLY A 140 12.20 -3.18 -8.14
CA GLY A 140 12.68 -1.93 -8.73
C GLY A 140 12.41 -0.68 -7.90
N GLY A 141 11.49 -0.70 -6.93
CA GLY A 141 11.23 0.41 -6.01
C GLY A 141 10.60 1.64 -6.65
N GLU A 142 9.89 1.47 -7.77
CA GLU A 142 9.14 2.55 -8.39
C GLU A 142 7.97 2.96 -7.47
N PRO A 143 7.53 4.23 -7.46
CA PRO A 143 6.29 4.60 -6.78
C PRO A 143 5.09 3.87 -7.41
N HIS A 144 4.24 3.27 -6.57
CA HIS A 144 3.06 2.52 -7.00
C HIS A 144 1.77 3.12 -6.46
N THR A 145 0.71 3.10 -7.28
CA THR A 145 -0.63 3.47 -6.82
C THR A 145 -1.14 2.41 -5.85
N ALA A 146 -1.59 2.82 -4.67
CA ALA A 146 -2.04 1.93 -3.60
C ALA A 146 -3.55 2.00 -3.36
N GLY A 147 -4.31 2.49 -4.35
CA GLY A 147 -5.75 2.68 -4.26
C GLY A 147 -6.12 4.07 -3.73
N SER A 148 -7.19 4.13 -2.93
CA SER A 148 -7.71 5.38 -2.38
C SER A 148 -8.03 5.27 -0.90
N THR A 149 -7.89 6.38 -0.18
CA THR A 149 -8.38 6.51 1.21
C THR A 149 -9.23 7.77 1.36
N GLY A 150 -10.15 7.77 2.32
CA GLY A 150 -10.97 8.94 2.63
C GLY A 150 -10.20 9.97 3.45
N ALA A 151 -10.34 11.25 3.11
CA ALA A 151 -10.07 12.32 4.06
C ALA A 151 -11.26 12.44 5.02
N ASP A 152 -10.98 12.55 6.31
CA ASP A 152 -12.00 12.74 7.34
C ASP A 152 -12.51 14.19 7.33
N ALA A 153 -11.60 15.15 7.14
CA ALA A 153 -11.94 16.55 7.08
C ALA A 153 -10.94 17.36 6.25
N VAL A 154 -11.46 18.44 5.67
CA VAL A 154 -10.69 19.54 5.09
C VAL A 154 -11.20 20.81 5.77
N VAL A 155 -10.33 21.50 6.50
CA VAL A 155 -10.70 22.61 7.39
C VAL A 155 -9.80 23.80 7.14
N TRP A 156 -10.41 24.99 7.07
CA TRP A 156 -9.67 26.24 7.04
C TRP A 156 -9.25 26.65 8.46
N LYS A 157 -7.96 26.91 8.66
CA LYS A 157 -7.39 27.46 9.90
C LYS A 157 -7.11 28.94 9.75
N GLU A 158 -8.00 29.76 10.32
CA GLU A 158 -7.86 31.22 10.26
C GLU A 158 -6.58 31.73 10.95
N SER A 159 -6.13 31.08 12.04
CA SER A 159 -4.96 31.52 12.82
C SER A 159 -3.66 31.47 12.03
N ASP A 160 -3.50 30.44 11.21
CA ASP A 160 -2.26 30.13 10.50
C ASP A 160 -2.38 30.43 9.00
N GLU A 161 -3.60 30.75 8.54
CA GLU A 161 -3.96 30.93 7.14
C GLU A 161 -3.63 29.68 6.27
N GLU A 162 -3.92 28.50 6.82
CA GLU A 162 -3.65 27.19 6.23
C GLU A 162 -4.93 26.38 6.00
N LEU A 163 -4.89 25.51 4.98
CA LEU A 163 -5.90 24.49 4.79
C LEU A 163 -5.39 23.18 5.39
N GLU A 164 -6.02 22.71 6.47
CA GLU A 164 -5.71 21.44 7.11
C GLU A 164 -6.49 20.31 6.43
N ILE A 165 -5.79 19.22 6.12
CA ILE A 165 -6.39 17.96 5.67
C ILE A 165 -6.06 16.90 6.70
N THR A 166 -7.10 16.20 7.18
CA THR A 166 -6.96 15.09 8.12
C THR A 166 -7.63 13.84 7.58
N GLY A 167 -7.17 12.68 8.03
CA GLY A 167 -7.79 11.39 7.76
C GLY A 167 -7.17 10.27 8.56
N HIS A 168 -7.61 9.05 8.29
CA HIS A 168 -7.03 7.85 8.86
C HIS A 168 -6.75 6.80 7.79
N LEU A 169 -5.85 5.90 8.14
CA LEU A 169 -5.52 4.70 7.39
C LEU A 169 -5.76 3.51 8.29
N ASP A 170 -6.55 2.56 7.83
CA ASP A 170 -6.63 1.22 8.42
C ASP A 170 -5.25 0.57 8.23
N PHE A 171 -4.44 0.65 9.28
CA PHE A 171 -3.05 0.24 9.25
C PHE A 171 -2.79 -0.68 10.43
N HIS A 172 -2.65 -1.98 10.15
CA HIS A 172 -2.70 -3.02 11.18
C HIS A 172 -1.36 -3.33 11.86
N ASP A 173 -0.27 -2.60 11.57
CA ASP A 173 1.05 -2.96 12.09
C ASP A 173 1.91 -1.76 12.49
N SER A 174 1.92 -1.41 13.77
CA SER A 174 2.56 -0.20 14.31
C SER A 174 4.08 -0.29 14.47
N ALA A 175 4.72 -1.44 14.18
CA ALA A 175 6.14 -1.62 14.44
C ALA A 175 7.05 -1.00 13.35
N MET A 176 6.52 -0.83 12.14
CA MET A 176 7.28 -0.25 11.02
C MET A 176 7.25 1.28 11.08
N PRO A 177 8.41 1.98 11.01
CA PRO A 177 8.43 3.42 10.86
C PRO A 177 7.86 3.79 9.48
N VAL A 178 6.77 4.55 9.48
CA VAL A 178 6.12 5.10 8.29
C VAL A 178 6.30 6.62 8.28
N SER A 179 6.62 7.18 7.12
CA SER A 179 6.52 8.61 6.85
C SER A 179 5.37 8.88 5.88
N ALA A 180 4.86 10.11 5.88
CA ALA A 180 3.85 10.52 4.92
C ALA A 180 4.13 11.92 4.37
N THR A 181 3.83 12.08 3.07
CA THR A 181 3.84 13.36 2.36
C THR A 181 2.49 13.52 1.69
N LEU A 182 1.84 14.67 1.85
CA LEU A 182 0.70 15.03 1.04
C LEU A 182 1.21 15.68 -0.25
N THR A 183 0.85 15.07 -1.39
CA THR A 183 1.21 15.52 -2.73
C THR A 183 -0.04 16.04 -3.43
N LEU A 184 0.02 17.29 -3.89
CA LEU A 184 -1.00 17.96 -4.67
C LEU A 184 -0.53 18.05 -6.13
N ARG A 185 -1.29 17.47 -7.06
CA ARG A 185 -0.96 17.45 -8.50
C ARG A 185 -1.92 18.34 -9.28
N GLU A 186 -1.39 19.36 -9.95
CA GLU A 186 -2.19 20.29 -10.76
C GLU A 186 -2.76 19.59 -11.99
N GLN A 187 -4.07 19.67 -12.20
CA GLN A 187 -4.76 18.99 -13.30
C GLN A 187 -4.34 19.48 -14.68
N ALA A 188 -4.01 20.77 -14.82
CA ALA A 188 -3.69 21.38 -16.11
C ALA A 188 -2.25 21.09 -16.59
N THR A 189 -1.29 21.05 -15.67
CA THR A 189 0.14 20.99 -16.01
C THR A 189 0.84 19.75 -15.48
N GLY A 190 0.21 19.00 -14.56
CA GLY A 190 0.84 17.92 -13.81
C GLY A 190 1.86 18.40 -12.77
N ARG A 191 1.99 19.71 -12.54
CA ARG A 191 2.89 20.27 -11.52
C ARG A 191 2.56 19.68 -10.15
N VAL A 192 3.61 19.36 -9.39
CA VAL A 192 3.50 18.81 -8.06
C VAL A 192 3.80 19.87 -7.00
N TYR A 193 3.05 19.84 -5.91
CA TYR A 193 3.26 20.60 -4.69
C TYR A 193 3.18 19.66 -3.50
N GLU A 194 4.17 19.68 -2.61
CA GLU A 194 4.32 18.70 -1.54
C GLU A 194 4.34 19.39 -0.18
N VAL A 195 3.66 18.80 0.80
CA VAL A 195 3.75 19.18 2.20
C VAL A 195 3.91 17.93 3.06
N ILE A 196 4.64 18.06 4.17
CA ILE A 196 4.82 16.95 5.11
C ILE A 196 3.46 16.62 5.74
N ALA A 197 3.10 15.34 5.77
CA ALA A 197 1.96 14.87 6.53
C ALA A 197 2.46 14.27 7.86
N MET A 198 2.03 14.86 8.97
CA MET A 198 2.27 14.32 10.30
C MET A 198 1.45 13.05 10.49
N LEU A 199 2.09 12.01 11.02
CA LEU A 199 1.45 10.74 11.36
C LEU A 199 1.36 10.56 12.87
N GLU A 200 0.22 10.08 13.33
CA GLU A 200 -0.01 9.71 14.73
C GLU A 200 -0.60 8.29 14.79
N SER A 201 0.04 7.41 15.58
CA SER A 201 -0.49 6.06 15.80
C SER A 201 -1.72 6.12 16.71
N LYS A 202 -2.79 5.44 16.28
CA LYS A 202 -4.05 5.24 17.00
C LYS A 202 -4.33 3.75 17.13
N GLN A 203 -5.26 3.37 18.01
CA GLN A 203 -5.65 1.97 18.21
C GLN A 203 -6.15 1.28 16.93
N THR A 204 -6.74 2.05 16.01
CA THR A 204 -7.35 1.56 14.78
C THR A 204 -6.46 1.74 13.54
N GLY A 205 -5.28 2.35 13.68
CA GLY A 205 -4.37 2.59 12.54
C GLY A 205 -3.54 3.86 12.66
N LEU A 206 -3.30 4.51 11.53
CA LEU A 206 -2.53 5.76 11.46
C LEU A 206 -3.46 6.94 11.13
N ALA A 207 -3.52 7.91 12.02
CA ALA A 207 -4.10 9.22 11.70
C ALA A 207 -3.05 10.06 10.98
N TYR A 208 -3.46 10.78 9.94
CA TYR A 208 -2.60 11.73 9.24
C TYR A 208 -3.17 13.14 9.29
N LYS A 209 -2.26 14.12 9.27
CA LYS A 209 -2.58 15.54 9.21
C LYS A 209 -1.58 16.26 8.32
N ALA A 210 -2.06 17.04 7.37
CA ALA A 210 -1.25 17.88 6.50
C ALA A 210 -1.81 19.31 6.47
N ASP A 211 -0.92 20.28 6.66
CA ASP A 211 -1.27 21.70 6.66
C ASP A 211 -0.73 22.35 5.38
N ILE A 212 -1.62 22.95 4.59
CA ILE A 212 -1.26 23.52 3.28
C ILE A 212 -1.32 25.05 3.37
N PRO A 213 -0.19 25.75 3.18
CA PRO A 213 -0.17 27.20 3.31
C PRO A 213 -0.93 27.89 2.16
N MET A 214 -1.86 28.77 2.52
CA MET A 214 -2.73 29.45 1.55
C MET A 214 -2.41 30.92 1.32
N THR A 215 -1.54 31.57 2.07
CA THR A 215 -1.30 33.02 1.90
C THR A 215 0.17 33.36 2.02
N ARG A 216 0.80 32.76 3.03
CA ARG A 216 2.21 32.82 3.36
C ARG A 216 2.56 31.46 3.97
N ALA A 217 3.80 31.04 3.82
CA ALA A 217 4.37 30.14 4.80
C ALA A 217 5.69 30.75 5.28
N LEU A 218 6.08 30.37 6.50
CA LEU A 218 7.41 30.69 7.02
C LEU A 218 8.51 29.89 6.30
N ILE A 219 8.15 28.73 5.72
CA ILE A 219 9.07 27.73 5.19
C ILE A 219 8.79 27.45 3.70
N ASP A 220 7.52 27.20 3.34
CA ASP A 220 7.09 26.84 1.98
C ASP A 220 6.40 27.98 1.19
N ASP A 221 6.39 27.90 -0.13
CA ASP A 221 5.58 28.78 -0.96
C ASP A 221 4.09 28.44 -0.82
N PRO A 222 3.15 29.40 -0.85
CA PRO A 222 1.73 29.09 -0.78
C PRO A 222 1.25 28.33 -2.03
N LEU A 223 0.28 27.41 -1.86
CA LEU A 223 -0.26 26.59 -2.96
C LEU A 223 -0.69 27.48 -4.14
N PRO A 224 -0.13 27.33 -5.36
CA PRO A 224 -0.46 28.21 -6.48
C PRO A 224 -1.93 28.11 -6.92
N ARG A 225 -2.37 29.08 -7.72
CA ARG A 225 -3.71 29.01 -8.33
C ARG A 225 -3.82 27.81 -9.26
N GLY A 226 -4.99 27.18 -9.30
CA GLY A 226 -5.24 25.99 -10.09
C GLY A 226 -6.21 25.02 -9.42
N ALA A 227 -6.45 23.90 -10.07
CA ALA A 227 -7.16 22.74 -9.52
C ALA A 227 -6.16 21.61 -9.25
N TRP A 228 -6.12 21.14 -8.02
CA TRP A 228 -5.08 20.26 -7.50
C TRP A 228 -5.68 18.98 -6.93
N ASP A 229 -5.36 17.84 -7.52
CA ASP A 229 -5.77 16.54 -7.00
C ASP A 229 -4.83 16.11 -5.86
N ALA A 230 -5.41 15.61 -4.77
CA ALA A 230 -4.67 15.26 -3.57
C ALA A 230 -4.35 13.76 -3.47
N PHE A 231 -3.10 13.48 -3.12
CA PHE A 231 -2.57 12.14 -2.92
C PHE A 231 -1.77 12.09 -1.61
N LEU A 232 -1.86 10.99 -0.88
CA LEU A 232 -1.03 10.72 0.28
C LEU A 232 0.05 9.70 -0.10
N ILE A 233 1.31 10.12 -0.05
CA ILE A 233 2.46 9.28 -0.32
C ILE A 233 2.96 8.71 1.00
N LEU A 234 2.86 7.40 1.18
CA LEU A 234 3.42 6.70 2.33
C LEU A 234 4.81 6.18 1.99
N GLY A 235 5.78 6.56 2.82
CA GLY A 235 7.16 6.10 2.74
C GLY A 235 7.44 5.08 3.83
N PHE A 236 7.93 3.90 3.47
CA PHE A 236 8.40 2.92 4.44
C PHE A 236 9.46 2.01 3.83
N SER A 237 10.62 1.88 4.49
CA SER A 237 11.76 1.09 4.00
C SER A 237 12.12 1.33 2.52
N GLY A 238 12.09 2.60 2.10
CA GLY A 238 12.35 3.05 0.72
C GLY A 238 11.31 2.63 -0.31
N LEU A 239 10.17 2.10 0.12
CA LEU A 239 8.98 1.93 -0.69
C LEU A 239 8.11 3.18 -0.58
N HIS A 240 7.52 3.58 -1.70
CA HIS A 240 6.61 4.72 -1.80
C HIS A 240 5.26 4.22 -2.31
N ARG A 241 4.19 4.55 -1.60
CA ARG A 241 2.81 4.17 -1.96
C ARG A 241 1.95 5.40 -2.10
N GLU A 242 1.41 5.61 -3.30
CA GLU A 242 0.53 6.73 -3.63
C GLU A 242 -0.93 6.35 -3.41
N LEU A 243 -1.56 6.92 -2.39
CA LEU A 243 -2.99 6.78 -2.12
C LEU A 243 -3.73 8.00 -2.64
N ARG A 244 -4.73 7.80 -3.51
CA ARG A 244 -5.61 8.91 -3.90
C ARG A 244 -6.51 9.29 -2.73
N LEU A 245 -6.56 10.58 -2.38
CA LEU A 245 -7.48 11.04 -1.34
C LEU A 245 -8.87 11.23 -1.92
N MET A 246 -9.88 10.71 -1.23
CA MET A 246 -11.29 10.97 -1.49
C MET A 246 -11.77 12.11 -0.62
N ALA A 247 -12.63 12.97 -1.17
CA ALA A 247 -13.12 14.14 -0.47
C ALA A 247 -14.02 13.77 0.72
N PRO A 248 -14.02 14.55 1.81
CA PRO A 248 -14.97 14.37 2.90
C PRO A 248 -16.39 14.82 2.50
N ASP A 249 -17.38 14.51 3.33
CA ASP A 249 -18.77 14.95 3.13
C ASP A 249 -18.95 16.47 3.22
N ARG A 250 -18.09 17.13 3.99
CA ARG A 250 -18.10 18.57 4.20
C ARG A 250 -16.91 19.21 3.48
N PRO A 251 -17.11 19.83 2.30
CA PRO A 251 -16.04 20.55 1.63
C PRO A 251 -15.66 21.81 2.41
N ALA A 252 -14.40 22.22 2.28
CA ALA A 252 -13.98 23.54 2.71
C ALA A 252 -14.32 24.58 1.64
N GLU A 253 -14.78 25.76 2.07
CA GLU A 253 -14.92 26.94 1.22
C GLU A 253 -14.51 28.17 2.03
N THR A 254 -13.51 28.91 1.54
CA THR A 254 -12.98 30.10 2.21
C THR A 254 -12.50 31.13 1.19
N GLN A 255 -12.21 32.34 1.67
CA GLN A 255 -11.60 33.40 0.88
C GLN A 255 -10.32 33.86 1.56
N VAL A 256 -9.21 33.77 0.83
CA VAL A 256 -7.90 34.16 1.34
C VAL A 256 -7.42 35.43 0.65
N TRP A 257 -6.74 36.31 1.39
CA TRP A 257 -6.20 37.53 0.81
C TRP A 257 -4.80 37.28 0.24
N ARG A 258 -4.66 37.37 -1.09
CA ARG A 258 -3.37 37.19 -1.78
C ARG A 258 -3.08 38.35 -2.71
N ARG A 259 -1.88 38.93 -2.61
CA ARG A 259 -1.41 40.02 -3.50
C ARG A 259 -2.48 41.10 -3.75
N LEU A 260 -3.08 41.59 -2.67
CA LEU A 260 -4.12 42.63 -2.66
C LEU A 260 -5.48 42.25 -3.27
N ARG A 261 -5.80 40.95 -3.38
CA ARG A 261 -7.11 40.47 -3.86
C ARG A 261 -7.59 39.28 -3.05
N HIS A 262 -8.90 39.18 -2.84
CA HIS A 262 -9.51 37.94 -2.35
C HIS A 262 -9.40 36.86 -3.44
N VAL A 263 -8.96 35.68 -3.02
CA VAL A 263 -8.88 34.47 -3.82
C VAL A 263 -9.75 33.43 -3.14
N LYS A 264 -10.73 32.92 -3.86
CA LYS A 264 -11.56 31.81 -3.39
C LYS A 264 -10.73 30.54 -3.30
N VAL A 265 -10.88 29.80 -2.21
CA VAL A 265 -10.34 28.45 -2.04
C VAL A 265 -11.51 27.53 -1.74
N SER A 266 -11.60 26.40 -2.44
CA SER A 266 -12.63 25.39 -2.20
C SER A 266 -12.09 23.98 -2.36
N SER A 267 -12.68 23.02 -1.67
CA SER A 267 -12.43 21.59 -1.92
C SER A 267 -13.63 20.92 -2.57
N SER A 268 -13.39 19.81 -3.26
CA SER A 268 -14.47 18.90 -3.70
C SER A 268 -15.17 18.23 -2.50
N LYS A 269 -16.28 17.55 -2.78
CA LYS A 269 -17.14 16.85 -1.82
C LYS A 269 -17.24 15.36 -2.19
N ALA A 270 -17.38 14.49 -1.19
CA ALA A 270 -17.67 13.07 -1.38
C ALA A 270 -18.84 12.83 -2.36
N PRO A 271 -18.81 11.76 -3.18
CA PRO A 271 -17.78 10.71 -3.24
C PRO A 271 -16.65 11.00 -4.25
N ALA A 272 -16.48 12.26 -4.67
CA ALA A 272 -15.44 12.60 -5.63
C ALA A 272 -14.04 12.50 -5.01
N PRO A 273 -12.98 12.31 -5.82
CA PRO A 273 -11.61 12.54 -5.38
C PRO A 273 -11.44 13.94 -4.79
N LEU A 274 -10.54 14.07 -3.82
CA LEU A 274 -10.23 15.33 -3.19
C LEU A 274 -9.45 16.22 -4.15
N THR A 275 -10.08 17.32 -4.55
CA THR A 275 -9.49 18.35 -5.39
C THR A 275 -9.58 19.68 -4.64
N ILE A 276 -8.47 20.42 -4.57
CA ILE A 276 -8.41 21.77 -4.02
C ILE A 276 -8.36 22.76 -5.19
N THR A 277 -9.29 23.70 -5.22
CA THR A 277 -9.34 24.77 -6.21
C THR A 277 -8.93 26.08 -5.56
N VAL A 278 -7.89 26.73 -6.11
CA VAL A 278 -7.41 28.04 -5.66
C VAL A 278 -7.60 29.05 -6.80
N GLY A 279 -8.48 30.02 -6.60
CA GLY A 279 -8.88 30.97 -7.62
C GLY A 279 -10.13 30.54 -8.38
N HIS A 280 -10.40 31.23 -9.50
CA HIS A 280 -11.51 30.86 -10.38
C HIS A 280 -10.96 29.92 -11.46
N SER A 281 -11.70 28.86 -11.76
CA SER A 281 -11.61 28.15 -13.05
C SER A 281 -12.14 29.03 -14.17
#